data_AF-A0A1G0AZ29-F1
#
_entry.id   AF-A0A1G0AZ29-F1
#
_cell.length_a   1.000
_cell.length_b   1.000
_cell.length_c   1.000
_cell.angle_alpha   90.00
_cell.angle_beta   90.00
_cell.angle_gamma   90.00
#
_symmetry.space_group_name_H-M   'P 1'
#
loop_
_entity.id
_entity.type
_entity.pdbx_description
1 polymer ?
#
loop_
_entity_poly.entity_id
_entity_poly.type
_entity_poly.pdbx_seq_one_letter_code
_entity_poly.pdbx_strand_id
1 'polypeptide(L)'
;MKKNLLIAFLGISNMIIAQVGINTTNPTAMLHVFGTTTPGTGPFAFRLEDGTQANGRVLTSDANGNGYWQVPSGGSAYTFNNGLTLTGSNVKLGGTLVNATAIDLDVNNLTFTRNFGFSFGGKVLFQGKDRIAMAARLYTNYVNFGGDFDVNATVDGTTLSDSGSVNYTIDMVAGFNTGTAGGSAIRTGSVEYIVDGTSELFVSHDFSPLTSKNLGSSTYRWNTVYATNGVINTSDMNLKTNVKQLSYGLNEILKLQTITYNWKDNKIGKTIIPSDLQERKIGFSAQQLKSVLPEVVQTHSWVAADEEGNYKRVENKNLGVYYSDIIPVTVKAIQEQQTQIEELKAEIKVLKEAIELMKKKQ
;
A
#
# COMPACT_ATOMS: atom_id res chain seq x y z
N MET A 1 -115.65 -45.13 -19.48
CA MET A 1 -114.18 -45.35 -19.52
C MET A 1 -113.56 -44.74 -18.27
N LYS A 2 -112.61 -45.42 -17.60
CA LYS A 2 -111.63 -44.88 -16.61
C LYS A 2 -112.24 -44.24 -15.32
N LYS A 3 -111.59 -44.23 -14.15
CA LYS A 3 -110.59 -45.14 -13.52
C LYS A 3 -110.51 -44.76 -12.01
N ASN A 4 -110.32 -45.72 -11.10
CA ASN A 4 -110.04 -45.46 -9.67
C ASN A 4 -108.55 -45.71 -9.34
N LEU A 5 -107.99 -44.99 -8.34
CA LEU A 5 -107.01 -45.51 -7.35
C LEU A 5 -106.62 -44.41 -6.33
N LEU A 6 -106.47 -44.75 -5.03
CA LEU A 6 -105.47 -44.15 -4.13
C LEU A 6 -105.19 -45.08 -2.93
N ILE A 7 -103.96 -45.08 -2.39
CA ILE A 7 -103.51 -45.85 -1.21
C ILE A 7 -102.51 -44.96 -0.42
N ALA A 8 -102.43 -45.13 0.91
CA ALA A 8 -101.59 -44.32 1.82
C ALA A 8 -100.35 -45.09 2.37
N PHE A 9 -99.47 -44.40 3.09
CA PHE A 9 -98.18 -44.92 3.59
C PHE A 9 -97.81 -44.35 4.98
N LEU A 10 -96.93 -45.03 5.72
CA LEU A 10 -96.37 -44.62 7.02
C LEU A 10 -94.90 -45.13 7.16
N GLY A 11 -94.09 -44.58 8.08
CA GLY A 11 -92.69 -45.00 8.26
C GLY A 11 -92.03 -44.49 9.55
N ILE A 12 -90.85 -45.02 9.90
CA ILE A 12 -90.05 -44.73 11.11
C ILE A 12 -88.54 -44.84 10.78
N SER A 13 -87.66 -44.13 11.48
CA SER A 13 -86.19 -44.20 11.32
C SER A 13 -85.42 -44.18 12.66
N ASN A 14 -84.14 -44.55 12.61
CA ASN A 14 -83.13 -44.36 13.67
C ASN A 14 -81.73 -44.43 13.02
N MET A 15 -80.73 -43.69 13.54
CA MET A 15 -79.36 -43.71 13.01
C MET A 15 -78.34 -44.11 14.09
N ILE A 16 -77.51 -45.10 13.75
CA ILE A 16 -76.26 -45.42 14.43
C ILE A 16 -75.12 -44.87 13.57
N ILE A 17 -74.15 -44.17 14.16
CA ILE A 17 -72.97 -43.70 13.43
C ILE A 17 -72.01 -44.88 13.25
N ALA A 18 -72.12 -45.57 12.12
CA ALA A 18 -71.25 -46.69 11.76
C ALA A 18 -69.88 -46.19 11.28
N GLN A 19 -68.79 -46.78 11.81
CA GLN A 19 -67.45 -46.66 11.24
C GLN A 19 -67.28 -47.69 10.11
N VAL A 20 -66.63 -47.32 9.02
CA VAL A 20 -66.37 -48.20 7.87
C VAL A 20 -64.93 -48.69 7.91
N GLY A 21 -64.73 -49.94 8.32
CA GLY A 21 -63.47 -50.66 8.16
C GLY A 21 -63.45 -51.44 6.84
N ILE A 22 -62.42 -51.23 6.02
CA ILE A 22 -62.13 -52.04 4.84
C ILE A 22 -60.86 -52.83 5.10
N ASN A 23 -60.96 -54.16 5.04
CA ASN A 23 -59.89 -55.12 5.36
C ASN A 23 -59.33 -55.00 6.81
N THR A 24 -60.13 -54.43 7.72
CA THR A 24 -59.87 -54.41 9.17
C THR A 24 -61.19 -54.45 9.93
N THR A 25 -61.25 -55.24 11.00
CA THR A 25 -62.39 -55.35 11.91
C THR A 25 -62.35 -54.35 13.08
N ASN A 26 -61.27 -53.58 13.20
CA ASN A 26 -61.10 -52.56 14.24
C ASN A 26 -60.74 -51.20 13.58
N PRO A 27 -61.72 -50.44 13.07
CA PRO A 27 -61.49 -49.15 12.43
C PRO A 27 -61.11 -48.07 13.48
N THR A 28 -59.94 -47.46 13.32
CA THR A 28 -59.41 -46.41 14.22
C THR A 28 -59.83 -44.99 13.81
N ALA A 29 -60.55 -44.85 12.69
CA ALA A 29 -61.15 -43.63 12.18
C ALA A 29 -62.56 -43.93 11.63
N MET A 30 -63.33 -42.91 11.22
CA MET A 30 -64.66 -43.14 10.64
C MET A 30 -64.63 -43.92 9.32
N LEU A 31 -63.53 -43.79 8.56
CA LEU A 31 -63.17 -44.65 7.44
C LEU A 31 -61.73 -45.13 7.67
N HIS A 32 -61.50 -46.45 7.76
CA HIS A 32 -60.17 -47.05 7.90
C HIS A 32 -59.99 -48.11 6.82
N VAL A 33 -59.07 -47.87 5.88
CA VAL A 33 -58.74 -48.81 4.80
C VAL A 33 -57.35 -49.39 5.06
N PHE A 34 -57.27 -50.70 5.30
CA PHE A 34 -56.02 -51.39 5.65
C PHE A 34 -55.48 -52.19 4.46
N GLY A 35 -54.38 -51.73 3.85
CA GLY A 35 -53.79 -52.34 2.65
C GLY A 35 -52.56 -53.20 2.94
N THR A 36 -52.44 -54.35 2.28
CA THR A 36 -51.30 -55.29 2.35
C THR A 36 -50.86 -55.74 0.96
N THR A 37 -49.54 -55.76 0.67
CA THR A 37 -49.01 -55.94 -0.70
C THR A 37 -48.21 -57.24 -0.89
N THR A 38 -48.39 -58.02 -1.96
CA THR A 38 -49.55 -58.16 -2.86
C THR A 38 -49.44 -59.51 -3.60
N PRO A 39 -50.52 -60.27 -3.81
CA PRO A 39 -50.57 -61.24 -4.90
C PRO A 39 -51.58 -60.82 -5.97
N GLY A 40 -51.12 -60.68 -7.21
CA GLY A 40 -51.90 -60.16 -8.35
C GLY A 40 -50.93 -59.69 -9.44
N THR A 41 -51.06 -58.43 -9.86
CA THR A 41 -50.09 -57.75 -10.77
C THR A 41 -50.04 -56.24 -10.49
N GLY A 42 -49.63 -55.82 -9.29
CA GLY A 42 -49.42 -54.39 -8.99
C GLY A 42 -48.87 -54.09 -7.58
N PRO A 43 -48.04 -53.04 -7.41
CA PRO A 43 -47.40 -52.71 -6.14
C PRO A 43 -48.25 -51.82 -5.19
N PHE A 44 -49.53 -51.59 -5.48
CA PHE A 44 -50.33 -50.56 -4.82
C PHE A 44 -51.29 -51.14 -3.77
N ALA A 45 -51.08 -50.80 -2.49
CA ALA A 45 -51.93 -51.22 -1.36
C ALA A 45 -53.28 -50.48 -1.27
N PHE A 46 -53.38 -49.33 -1.93
CA PHE A 46 -54.54 -48.45 -2.00
C PHE A 46 -54.55 -47.77 -3.37
N ARG A 47 -55.73 -47.56 -3.95
CA ARG A 47 -55.94 -46.87 -5.23
C ARG A 47 -57.27 -46.13 -5.18
N LEU A 48 -57.23 -44.83 -5.48
CA LEU A 48 -58.40 -43.97 -5.63
C LEU A 48 -58.34 -43.38 -7.04
N GLU A 49 -59.43 -43.51 -7.80
CA GLU A 49 -59.52 -43.03 -9.18
C GLU A 49 -60.65 -42.01 -9.29
N ASP A 50 -60.30 -40.80 -9.72
CA ASP A 50 -61.21 -39.66 -9.91
C ASP A 50 -61.13 -39.07 -11.33
N GLY A 51 -60.23 -39.58 -12.17
CA GLY A 51 -59.94 -39.08 -13.52
C GLY A 51 -58.75 -38.10 -13.57
N THR A 52 -58.20 -37.72 -12.42
CA THR A 52 -57.08 -36.77 -12.26
C THR A 52 -55.78 -37.45 -11.81
N GLN A 53 -55.82 -38.73 -11.44
CA GLN A 53 -54.64 -39.52 -11.04
C GLN A 53 -53.61 -39.65 -12.17
N ALA A 54 -52.34 -39.40 -11.85
CA ALA A 54 -51.21 -39.56 -12.77
C ALA A 54 -49.91 -39.80 -11.99
N ASN A 55 -48.85 -40.28 -12.67
CA ASN A 55 -47.55 -40.49 -12.03
C ASN A 55 -47.00 -39.17 -11.45
N GLY A 56 -46.41 -39.22 -10.26
CA GLY A 56 -45.90 -38.07 -9.54
C GLY A 56 -46.95 -37.14 -8.91
N ARG A 57 -48.26 -37.40 -9.07
CA ARG A 57 -49.32 -36.66 -8.35
C ARG A 57 -49.50 -37.15 -6.92
N VAL A 58 -49.97 -36.26 -6.05
CA VAL A 58 -50.37 -36.55 -4.67
C VAL A 58 -51.86 -36.32 -4.47
N LEU A 59 -52.47 -37.13 -3.60
CA LEU A 59 -53.83 -36.90 -3.14
C LEU A 59 -53.83 -35.66 -2.24
N THR A 60 -54.76 -34.75 -2.51
CA THR A 60 -54.84 -33.41 -1.92
C THR A 60 -56.29 -33.14 -1.49
N SER A 61 -56.56 -32.01 -0.84
CA SER A 61 -57.92 -31.51 -0.64
C SER A 61 -58.07 -30.06 -1.12
N ASP A 62 -59.23 -29.71 -1.68
CA ASP A 62 -59.61 -28.31 -1.89
C ASP A 62 -60.00 -27.63 -0.56
N ALA A 63 -60.38 -26.35 -0.61
CA ALA A 63 -60.82 -25.58 0.56
C ALA A 63 -62.15 -26.06 1.19
N ASN A 64 -62.87 -26.98 0.52
CA ASN A 64 -64.11 -27.59 0.99
C ASN A 64 -63.89 -29.02 1.52
N GLY A 65 -62.65 -29.54 1.46
CA GLY A 65 -62.30 -30.90 1.86
C GLY A 65 -62.46 -31.96 0.75
N ASN A 66 -62.76 -31.58 -0.50
CA ASN A 66 -62.89 -32.53 -1.61
C ASN A 66 -61.53 -33.13 -1.97
N GLY A 67 -61.39 -34.45 -1.87
CA GLY A 67 -60.17 -35.16 -2.21
C GLY A 67 -59.96 -35.32 -3.71
N TYR A 68 -58.80 -34.90 -4.25
CA TYR A 68 -58.42 -35.12 -5.66
C TYR A 68 -56.91 -35.24 -5.87
N TRP A 69 -56.46 -35.77 -7.01
CA TRP A 69 -55.02 -35.90 -7.32
C TRP A 69 -54.47 -34.69 -8.08
N GLN A 70 -53.48 -33.99 -7.50
CA GLN A 70 -52.78 -32.89 -8.19
C GLN A 70 -51.27 -33.05 -8.23
N VAL A 71 -50.62 -32.30 -9.12
CA VAL A 71 -49.16 -32.15 -9.13
C VAL A 71 -48.75 -31.50 -7.80
N PRO A 72 -47.73 -32.00 -7.08
CA PRO A 72 -47.38 -31.49 -5.76
C PRO A 72 -47.01 -29.99 -5.79
N SER A 73 -47.90 -29.16 -5.26
CA SER A 73 -47.69 -27.71 -5.07
C SER A 73 -47.22 -27.36 -3.64
N GLY A 74 -47.34 -28.30 -2.71
CA GLY A 74 -46.96 -28.16 -1.30
C GLY A 74 -45.46 -28.34 -1.04
N GLY A 75 -44.65 -27.39 -1.49
CA GLY A 75 -43.21 -27.36 -1.20
C GLY A 75 -42.60 -26.02 -1.62
N SER A 76 -42.44 -25.09 -0.67
CA SER A 76 -41.88 -23.76 -0.93
C SER A 76 -40.44 -23.86 -1.43
N ALA A 77 -40.26 -23.67 -2.74
CA ALA A 77 -38.95 -23.56 -3.36
C ALA A 77 -38.30 -22.23 -2.93
N TYR A 78 -37.53 -22.26 -1.84
CA TYR A 78 -36.77 -21.10 -1.36
C TYR A 78 -35.62 -20.78 -2.33
N THR A 79 -35.90 -19.96 -3.34
CA THR A 79 -34.89 -19.36 -4.20
C THR A 79 -34.23 -18.21 -3.44
N PHE A 80 -33.03 -18.44 -2.90
CA PHE A 80 -32.20 -17.39 -2.32
C PHE A 80 -31.49 -16.65 -3.47
N ASN A 81 -31.65 -15.34 -3.58
CA ASN A 81 -31.18 -14.55 -4.73
C ASN A 81 -29.66 -14.64 -4.99
N ASN A 82 -28.88 -15.03 -3.98
CA ASN A 82 -27.42 -15.19 -4.05
C ASN A 82 -26.98 -16.61 -4.50
N GLY A 83 -27.88 -17.41 -5.08
CA GLY A 83 -27.57 -18.72 -5.69
C GLY A 83 -27.34 -19.87 -4.70
N LEU A 84 -27.72 -19.70 -3.44
CA LEU A 84 -27.61 -20.72 -2.39
C LEU A 84 -28.94 -21.50 -2.24
N THR A 85 -28.88 -22.72 -1.70
CA THR A 85 -30.06 -23.54 -1.38
C THR A 85 -29.98 -24.03 0.05
N LEU A 86 -30.98 -23.72 0.88
CA LEU A 86 -31.15 -24.32 2.20
C LEU A 86 -31.77 -25.72 2.08
N THR A 87 -31.22 -26.67 2.83
CA THR A 87 -31.86 -27.95 3.14
C THR A 87 -31.84 -28.18 4.66
N GLY A 88 -32.91 -28.75 5.21
CA GLY A 88 -33.12 -28.76 6.66
C GLY A 88 -33.40 -27.35 7.22
N SER A 89 -32.98 -27.08 8.47
CA SER A 89 -33.33 -25.85 9.19
C SER A 89 -32.15 -24.91 9.51
N ASN A 90 -30.90 -25.30 9.26
CA ASN A 90 -29.71 -24.48 9.58
C ASN A 90 -28.94 -24.06 8.32
N VAL A 91 -29.09 -22.80 7.90
CA VAL A 91 -28.25 -22.17 6.87
C VAL A 91 -26.86 -21.88 7.46
N LYS A 92 -25.77 -22.32 6.81
CA LYS A 92 -24.40 -21.84 7.09
C LYS A 92 -23.54 -21.80 5.82
N LEU A 93 -22.76 -20.74 5.68
CA LEU A 93 -21.65 -20.64 4.72
C LEU A 93 -20.45 -21.43 5.25
N GLY A 94 -20.45 -22.76 5.15
CA GLY A 94 -19.41 -23.60 5.78
C GLY A 94 -19.23 -24.98 5.17
N GLY A 95 -18.07 -25.20 4.55
CA GLY A 95 -17.63 -26.48 3.98
C GLY A 95 -16.31 -26.28 3.21
N THR A 96 -15.69 -27.36 2.72
CA THR A 96 -14.57 -27.20 1.78
C THR A 96 -15.12 -26.76 0.43
N LEU A 97 -14.80 -25.54 0.01
CA LEU A 97 -15.24 -25.00 -1.28
C LEU A 97 -14.62 -25.81 -2.43
N VAL A 98 -15.47 -26.51 -3.19
CA VAL A 98 -15.12 -27.27 -4.40
C VAL A 98 -15.21 -26.43 -5.68
N ASN A 99 -15.90 -25.28 -5.61
CA ASN A 99 -16.04 -24.28 -6.67
C ASN A 99 -15.74 -22.88 -6.10
N ALA A 100 -15.56 -21.88 -6.96
CA ALA A 100 -15.42 -20.49 -6.53
C ALA A 100 -16.71 -19.96 -5.86
N THR A 101 -16.60 -18.95 -5.00
CA THR A 101 -17.76 -18.36 -4.31
C THR A 101 -17.54 -16.86 -4.13
N ALA A 102 -18.55 -16.08 -4.55
CA ALA A 102 -18.68 -14.66 -4.26
C ALA A 102 -19.81 -14.46 -3.25
N ILE A 103 -19.60 -13.58 -2.27
CA ILE A 103 -20.62 -13.14 -1.33
C ILE A 103 -20.96 -11.70 -1.72
N ASP A 104 -22.09 -11.57 -2.42
CA ASP A 104 -22.74 -10.30 -2.74
C ASP A 104 -23.37 -9.71 -1.47
N LEU A 105 -23.09 -8.44 -1.22
CA LEU A 105 -23.57 -7.65 -0.08
C LEU A 105 -24.17 -6.31 -0.57
N ASP A 106 -24.91 -6.33 -1.70
CA ASP A 106 -25.48 -5.19 -2.46
C ASP A 106 -24.42 -4.23 -2.99
N VAL A 107 -23.85 -3.48 -2.07
CA VAL A 107 -22.76 -2.55 -2.26
C VAL A 107 -21.42 -3.27 -2.32
N ASN A 108 -21.24 -4.22 -1.42
CA ASN A 108 -19.94 -4.77 -1.07
C ASN A 108 -19.77 -6.17 -1.68
N ASN A 109 -18.53 -6.61 -1.88
CA ASN A 109 -18.25 -7.97 -2.35
C ASN A 109 -17.10 -8.61 -1.57
N LEU A 110 -17.26 -9.87 -1.18
CA LEU A 110 -16.22 -10.70 -0.58
C LEU A 110 -16.05 -11.96 -1.42
N THR A 111 -14.88 -12.11 -2.06
CA THR A 111 -14.59 -13.22 -2.99
C THR A 111 -13.39 -14.03 -2.50
N PHE A 112 -13.59 -15.35 -2.36
CA PHE A 112 -12.51 -16.30 -2.07
C PHE A 112 -12.23 -17.18 -3.29
N THR A 113 -10.95 -17.35 -3.60
CA THR A 113 -10.49 -18.19 -4.72
C THR A 113 -9.47 -19.22 -4.24
N ARG A 114 -9.51 -20.41 -4.84
CA ARG A 114 -8.69 -21.59 -4.49
C ARG A 114 -8.45 -22.39 -5.77
N ASN A 115 -7.22 -22.89 -5.99
CA ASN A 115 -7.09 -24.34 -6.21
C ASN A 115 -5.71 -25.00 -6.08
N PHE A 116 -5.83 -26.30 -5.76
CA PHE A 116 -4.91 -27.44 -5.82
C PHE A 116 -3.39 -27.31 -5.55
N GLY A 117 -2.96 -28.07 -4.54
CA GLY A 117 -1.74 -28.89 -4.62
C GLY A 117 -0.54 -28.38 -3.85
N PHE A 118 -0.22 -27.09 -3.98
CA PHE A 118 0.96 -26.47 -3.34
C PHE A 118 0.61 -25.14 -2.65
N SER A 119 1.51 -24.64 -1.81
CA SER A 119 1.20 -23.70 -0.71
C SER A 119 0.78 -22.27 -1.10
N PHE A 120 0.63 -21.95 -2.39
CA PHE A 120 0.40 -20.60 -2.91
C PHE A 120 -1.03 -20.43 -3.47
N GLY A 121 -2.01 -20.91 -2.71
CA GLY A 121 -3.42 -20.91 -3.10
C GLY A 121 -4.18 -19.68 -2.60
N GLY A 122 -4.55 -18.78 -3.52
CA GLY A 122 -5.66 -17.85 -3.33
C GLY A 122 -5.34 -16.36 -3.37
N LYS A 123 -6.39 -15.58 -3.54
CA LYS A 123 -6.45 -14.13 -3.32
C LYS A 123 -7.57 -13.86 -2.33
N VAL A 124 -7.38 -12.88 -1.46
CA VAL A 124 -8.44 -12.41 -0.54
C VAL A 124 -8.73 -10.96 -0.89
N LEU A 125 -9.99 -10.64 -1.15
CA LEU A 125 -10.43 -9.33 -1.59
C LEU A 125 -11.56 -8.85 -0.69
N PHE A 126 -11.43 -7.65 -0.14
CA PHE A 126 -12.48 -7.01 0.68
C PHE A 126 -12.87 -5.70 -0.01
N GLN A 127 -14.17 -5.51 -0.24
CA GLN A 127 -14.68 -4.41 -1.07
C GLN A 127 -15.90 -3.74 -0.43
N GLY A 128 -15.80 -2.44 -0.18
CA GLY A 128 -16.88 -1.47 -0.02
C GLY A 128 -17.53 -1.05 -1.36
N LYS A 129 -18.66 -0.32 -1.33
CA LYS A 129 -19.49 0.04 -2.50
C LYS A 129 -18.70 0.33 -3.79
N ASP A 130 -17.94 1.41 -3.76
CA ASP A 130 -17.24 1.96 -4.92
C ASP A 130 -15.70 1.84 -4.76
N ARG A 131 -15.24 0.73 -4.16
CA ARG A 131 -14.58 0.69 -2.83
C ARG A 131 -13.69 -0.53 -2.60
N ILE A 132 -12.68 -0.89 -3.41
CA ILE A 132 -11.70 -1.88 -2.91
C ILE A 132 -11.09 -1.31 -1.61
N ALA A 133 -11.23 -2.10 -0.55
CA ALA A 133 -10.86 -1.75 0.81
C ALA A 133 -9.69 -2.60 1.31
N MET A 134 -9.33 -3.68 0.62
CA MET A 134 -8.21 -4.57 0.97
C MET A 134 -8.00 -5.67 -0.11
N ALA A 135 -6.76 -6.07 -0.41
CA ALA A 135 -6.44 -7.01 -1.49
C ALA A 135 -5.10 -7.80 -1.35
N ALA A 136 -5.14 -8.94 -0.66
CA ALA A 136 -4.00 -9.84 -0.46
C ALA A 136 -3.82 -10.85 -1.60
N ARG A 137 -2.57 -11.11 -1.99
CA ARG A 137 -2.20 -12.08 -3.05
C ARG A 137 -1.23 -13.14 -2.51
N LEU A 138 -1.76 -14.28 -2.09
CA LEU A 138 -1.06 -15.34 -1.33
C LEU A 138 -0.01 -16.14 -2.14
N TYR A 139 0.29 -15.71 -3.38
CA TYR A 139 1.39 -16.22 -4.21
C TYR A 139 2.53 -15.20 -4.34
N THR A 140 2.21 -13.91 -4.43
CA THR A 140 3.15 -12.87 -4.89
C THR A 140 3.76 -12.05 -3.76
N ASN A 141 3.52 -12.42 -2.49
CA ASN A 141 3.90 -11.66 -1.29
C ASN A 141 3.57 -10.17 -1.40
N TYR A 142 2.36 -9.88 -1.90
CA TYR A 142 1.89 -8.53 -2.19
C TYR A 142 0.58 -8.28 -1.46
N VAL A 143 0.55 -7.16 -0.75
CA VAL A 143 -0.54 -6.66 0.08
C VAL A 143 -0.61 -5.13 -0.12
N ASN A 144 -1.77 -4.51 0.07
CA ASN A 144 -2.05 -3.15 -0.40
C ASN A 144 -2.87 -2.35 0.61
N PHE A 145 -2.18 -1.57 1.46
CA PHE A 145 -2.82 -0.74 2.47
C PHE A 145 -3.35 0.56 1.82
N GLY A 146 -4.48 1.04 2.35
CA GLY A 146 -5.62 1.41 1.50
C GLY A 146 -6.46 0.21 1.00
N GLY A 147 -6.66 -0.87 1.75
CA GLY A 147 -6.71 -0.97 3.22
C GLY A 147 -6.46 -2.38 3.76
N ASP A 148 -5.56 -3.13 3.12
CA ASP A 148 -4.88 -4.32 3.64
C ASP A 148 -3.38 -3.86 4.20
N PHE A 149 -2.43 -3.43 6.29
CA PHE A 149 -1.20 -3.08 7.09
C PHE A 149 -0.34 -4.34 7.32
N ASP A 150 0.72 -4.48 6.53
CA ASP A 150 1.60 -5.64 6.54
C ASP A 150 2.48 -5.51 7.80
N VAL A 151 2.65 -6.59 8.55
CA VAL A 151 3.53 -6.58 9.75
C VAL A 151 4.98 -6.22 9.42
N ASN A 152 5.38 -6.28 8.14
CA ASN A 152 6.66 -5.79 7.63
C ASN A 152 6.64 -4.29 7.28
N ALA A 153 5.48 -3.68 7.01
CA ALA A 153 5.31 -2.28 6.60
C ALA A 153 5.34 -1.30 7.80
N THR A 154 6.36 -1.42 8.65
CA THR A 154 6.51 -0.73 9.96
C THR A 154 6.53 0.81 9.94
N VAL A 155 6.36 1.45 8.79
CA VAL A 155 6.24 2.92 8.63
C VAL A 155 4.83 3.37 8.20
N ASP A 156 3.91 2.44 7.92
CA ASP A 156 2.51 2.73 7.62
C ASP A 156 1.82 3.44 8.81
N GLY A 157 1.03 4.47 8.52
CA GLY A 157 0.39 5.33 9.52
C GLY A 157 1.36 6.25 10.32
N THR A 158 2.67 6.24 10.05
CA THR A 158 3.63 7.09 10.76
C THR A 158 3.78 8.47 10.11
N THR A 159 4.37 9.44 10.82
CA THR A 159 4.47 10.83 10.31
C THR A 159 5.75 11.07 9.50
N LEU A 160 5.57 11.50 8.25
CA LEU A 160 6.61 12.17 7.45
C LEU A 160 6.51 13.69 7.69
N SER A 161 7.54 14.28 8.29
CA SER A 161 7.76 15.73 8.19
C SER A 161 8.45 16.05 6.87
N ASP A 162 7.96 17.03 6.12
CA ASP A 162 8.61 17.51 4.89
C ASP A 162 9.74 18.52 5.20
N SER A 163 10.48 18.93 4.16
CA SER A 163 11.48 20.00 4.22
C SER A 163 10.96 21.36 4.72
N GLY A 164 9.70 21.70 4.43
CA GLY A 164 8.97 22.87 4.91
C GLY A 164 8.36 22.71 6.31
N SER A 165 8.60 21.58 6.98
CA SER A 165 8.05 21.20 8.30
C SER A 165 6.53 21.01 8.33
N VAL A 166 5.91 20.67 7.20
CA VAL A 166 4.52 20.16 7.13
C VAL A 166 4.55 18.67 7.47
N ASN A 167 3.56 18.19 8.21
CA ASN A 167 3.44 16.78 8.62
C ASN A 167 2.38 16.06 7.77
N TYR A 168 2.77 14.94 7.18
CA TYR A 168 1.92 14.03 6.41
C TYR A 168 1.91 12.64 7.06
N THR A 169 0.83 11.89 6.89
CA THR A 169 0.82 10.45 7.20
C THR A 169 1.48 9.69 6.05
N ILE A 170 2.33 8.70 6.38
CA ILE A 170 2.87 7.74 5.41
C ILE A 170 1.84 6.62 5.26
N ASP A 171 1.19 6.54 4.09
CA ASP A 171 0.34 5.40 3.72
C ASP A 171 1.14 4.43 2.82
N MET A 172 1.31 3.18 3.26
CA MET A 172 2.15 2.17 2.59
C MET A 172 1.40 1.44 1.48
N VAL A 173 1.47 2.00 0.27
CA VAL A 173 0.75 1.54 -0.93
C VAL A 173 1.13 0.11 -1.37
N ALA A 174 2.39 -0.30 -1.19
CA ALA A 174 2.89 -1.62 -1.60
C ALA A 174 4.12 -2.09 -0.82
N GLY A 175 4.14 -3.37 -0.46
CA GLY A 175 5.32 -4.10 0.03
C GLY A 175 5.77 -5.19 -0.94
N PHE A 176 7.07 -5.50 -0.94
CA PHE A 176 7.68 -6.57 -1.74
C PHE A 176 8.73 -7.28 -0.88
N ASN A 177 8.43 -8.48 -0.40
CA ASN A 177 9.31 -9.26 0.49
C ASN A 177 9.14 -10.75 0.17
N THR A 178 10.22 -11.47 -0.13
CA THR A 178 10.17 -12.90 -0.52
C THR A 178 10.55 -13.87 0.60
N GLY A 179 10.72 -13.38 1.82
CA GLY A 179 11.21 -14.15 2.98
C GLY A 179 12.74 -14.13 3.13
N THR A 180 13.46 -13.68 2.11
CA THR A 180 14.87 -13.25 2.20
C THR A 180 14.95 -11.73 2.35
N ALA A 181 15.95 -11.24 3.10
CA ALA A 181 16.17 -9.82 3.38
C ALA A 181 16.85 -9.08 2.21
N GLY A 182 16.31 -9.28 1.00
CA GLY A 182 16.87 -8.82 -0.27
C GLY A 182 16.38 -9.66 -1.46
N GLY A 183 16.47 -9.08 -2.65
CA GLY A 183 16.19 -9.71 -3.95
C GLY A 183 14.81 -9.39 -4.54
N SER A 184 13.96 -8.65 -3.84
CA SER A 184 12.66 -8.22 -4.36
C SER A 184 12.84 -7.02 -5.28
N ALA A 185 12.21 -7.00 -6.45
CA ALA A 185 12.41 -5.95 -7.44
C ALA A 185 11.11 -5.26 -7.88
N ILE A 186 11.10 -3.92 -7.87
CA ILE A 186 10.07 -3.09 -8.47
C ILE A 186 10.54 -2.72 -9.87
N ARG A 187 9.94 -3.31 -10.91
CA ARG A 187 10.17 -2.87 -12.30
C ARG A 187 9.44 -1.54 -12.53
N THR A 188 10.20 -0.49 -12.81
CA THR A 188 9.69 0.88 -13.01
C THR A 188 9.47 1.22 -14.48
N GLY A 189 10.03 0.45 -15.41
CA GLY A 189 9.89 0.71 -16.84
C GLY A 189 10.13 -0.49 -17.76
N SER A 190 10.57 -0.20 -18.99
CA SER A 190 10.81 -1.19 -20.04
C SER A 190 12.01 -2.08 -19.75
N VAL A 191 13.06 -1.53 -19.15
CA VAL A 191 14.27 -2.21 -18.66
C VAL A 191 14.66 -1.79 -17.24
N GLU A 192 14.05 -0.71 -16.75
CA GLU A 192 14.33 -0.05 -15.50
C GLU A 192 13.67 -0.78 -14.31
N TYR A 193 14.44 -0.96 -13.24
CA TYR A 193 13.98 -1.54 -11.98
C TYR A 193 14.83 -1.08 -10.79
N ILE A 194 14.21 -1.08 -9.62
CA ILE A 194 14.84 -0.91 -8.30
C ILE A 194 14.81 -2.28 -7.61
N VAL A 195 15.91 -2.69 -6.96
CA VAL A 195 16.00 -3.94 -6.19
C VAL A 195 16.22 -3.63 -4.71
N ASP A 196 15.46 -4.31 -3.85
CA ASP A 196 15.69 -4.36 -2.42
C ASP A 196 16.93 -5.22 -2.10
N GLY A 197 17.82 -4.67 -1.29
CA GLY A 197 18.91 -5.39 -0.62
C GLY A 197 18.84 -5.17 0.88
N THR A 198 19.73 -5.81 1.63
CA THR A 198 19.72 -5.78 3.11
C THR A 198 20.00 -4.36 3.65
N SER A 199 18.93 -3.57 3.84
CA SER A 199 18.96 -2.13 4.13
C SER A 199 19.62 -1.26 3.04
N GLU A 200 19.57 -1.71 1.77
CA GLU A 200 20.12 -1.02 0.60
C GLU A 200 19.10 -1.03 -0.55
N LEU A 201 19.11 -0.01 -1.41
CA LEU A 201 18.26 0.06 -2.60
C LEU A 201 19.15 0.21 -3.83
N PHE A 202 19.21 -0.83 -4.65
CA PHE A 202 19.95 -0.82 -5.91
C PHE A 202 19.08 -0.29 -7.03
N VAL A 203 19.66 0.55 -7.89
CA VAL A 203 19.02 1.00 -9.13
C VAL A 203 19.82 0.52 -10.33
N SER A 204 19.11 0.09 -11.36
CA SER A 204 19.70 -0.50 -12.57
C SER A 204 20.14 0.53 -13.62
N HIS A 205 19.67 1.78 -13.50
CA HIS A 205 19.82 2.86 -14.49
C HIS A 205 19.89 4.22 -13.78
N ASP A 206 20.33 5.26 -14.49
CA ASP A 206 20.55 6.61 -13.95
C ASP A 206 19.26 7.34 -13.52
N PHE A 207 19.33 8.05 -12.38
CA PHE A 207 18.30 9.03 -12.01
C PHE A 207 18.52 10.38 -12.71
N SER A 208 17.80 10.61 -13.80
CA SER A 208 17.74 11.93 -14.46
C SER A 208 16.52 12.75 -13.99
N PRO A 209 16.70 14.00 -13.52
CA PRO A 209 15.58 14.84 -13.11
C PRO A 209 14.98 15.58 -14.33
N LEU A 210 13.64 15.67 -14.39
CA LEU A 210 12.92 16.32 -15.51
C LEU A 210 13.24 17.82 -15.70
N THR A 211 13.67 18.47 -14.63
CA THR A 211 14.13 19.88 -14.55
C THR A 211 15.13 19.97 -13.39
N SER A 212 15.85 21.08 -13.23
CA SER A 212 16.74 21.29 -12.08
C SER A 212 16.05 21.01 -10.73
N LYS A 213 16.65 20.14 -9.90
CA LYS A 213 16.16 19.74 -8.57
C LYS A 213 17.34 19.53 -7.62
N ASN A 214 17.08 19.69 -6.31
CA ASN A 214 18.06 19.45 -5.26
C ASN A 214 18.10 17.95 -4.89
N LEU A 215 19.28 17.41 -4.62
CA LEU A 215 19.44 16.06 -4.06
C LEU A 215 19.52 16.13 -2.52
N GLY A 216 18.36 16.04 -1.86
CA GLY A 216 18.22 16.24 -0.42
C GLY A 216 17.99 17.71 -0.01
N SER A 217 18.05 17.97 1.29
CA SER A 217 17.83 19.30 1.89
C SER A 217 18.70 19.51 3.14
N SER A 218 18.65 20.70 3.76
CA SER A 218 19.38 20.98 5.02
C SER A 218 18.93 20.09 6.19
N THR A 219 17.65 19.68 6.19
CA THR A 219 17.08 18.69 7.11
C THR A 219 17.45 17.26 6.68
N TYR A 220 17.16 16.90 5.42
CA TYR A 220 17.32 15.55 4.88
C TYR A 220 18.60 15.45 4.05
N ARG A 221 19.73 15.27 4.75
CA ARG A 221 21.08 15.22 4.19
C ARG A 221 21.54 13.78 3.96
N TRP A 222 22.22 13.54 2.83
CA TRP A 222 22.98 12.31 2.61
C TRP A 222 24.24 12.29 3.49
N ASN A 223 24.55 11.15 4.11
CA ASN A 223 25.70 11.02 5.02
C ASN A 223 27.05 11.04 4.28
N THR A 224 27.12 10.44 3.08
CA THR A 224 28.32 10.35 2.23
C THR A 224 27.87 10.05 0.80
N VAL A 225 28.63 10.51 -0.20
CA VAL A 225 28.44 10.17 -1.61
C VAL A 225 29.72 9.48 -2.10
N TYR A 226 29.58 8.24 -2.59
CA TYR A 226 30.66 7.52 -3.26
C TYR A 226 30.51 7.68 -4.77
N ALA A 227 31.55 8.17 -5.44
CA ALA A 227 31.57 8.37 -6.89
C ALA A 227 32.99 8.19 -7.44
N THR A 228 33.11 7.63 -8.63
CA THR A 228 34.40 7.40 -9.32
C THR A 228 35.09 8.71 -9.71
N ASN A 229 34.31 9.76 -9.99
CA ASN A 229 34.76 11.10 -10.35
C ASN A 229 34.15 12.14 -9.41
N GLY A 230 34.77 13.32 -9.33
CA GLY A 230 34.19 14.48 -8.63
C GLY A 230 32.94 15.03 -9.32
N VAL A 231 32.10 15.76 -8.56
CA VAL A 231 30.85 16.35 -9.06
C VAL A 231 31.13 17.51 -10.04
N ILE A 232 30.50 17.46 -11.21
CA ILE A 232 30.57 18.53 -12.20
C ILE A 232 29.80 19.75 -11.70
N ASN A 233 30.48 20.90 -11.60
CA ASN A 233 29.88 22.17 -11.20
C ASN A 233 29.85 23.11 -12.42
N THR A 234 28.69 23.27 -13.04
CA THR A 234 28.51 24.04 -14.28
C THR A 234 28.88 25.51 -14.07
N SER A 235 29.87 25.99 -14.82
CA SER A 235 30.49 27.31 -14.62
C SER A 235 30.58 28.14 -15.92
N ASP A 236 29.70 27.86 -16.88
CA ASP A 236 29.61 28.57 -18.17
C ASP A 236 29.35 30.08 -17.96
N MET A 237 29.94 30.93 -18.81
CA MET A 237 29.75 32.38 -18.76
C MET A 237 28.37 32.82 -19.31
N ASN A 238 27.81 32.09 -20.27
CA ASN A 238 26.51 32.37 -20.87
C ASN A 238 25.35 32.17 -19.88
N LEU A 239 25.59 31.44 -18.79
CA LEU A 239 24.65 31.20 -17.69
C LEU A 239 24.88 32.15 -16.50
N LYS A 240 25.73 33.17 -16.64
CA LYS A 240 26.11 34.11 -15.58
C LYS A 240 25.74 35.55 -15.95
N THR A 241 25.50 36.35 -14.91
CA THR A 241 25.25 37.79 -15.01
C THR A 241 25.88 38.51 -13.81
N ASN A 242 25.96 39.85 -13.86
CA ASN A 242 26.56 40.69 -12.82
C ASN A 242 28.02 40.30 -12.44
N VAL A 243 28.76 39.70 -13.37
CA VAL A 243 30.13 39.20 -13.15
C VAL A 243 31.08 40.36 -12.86
N LYS A 244 31.82 40.26 -11.76
CA LYS A 244 32.81 41.24 -11.29
C LYS A 244 34.06 40.50 -10.80
N GLN A 245 35.21 41.16 -10.84
CA GLN A 245 36.45 40.62 -10.27
C GLN A 245 36.37 40.59 -8.73
N LEU A 246 36.94 39.54 -8.12
CA LEU A 246 37.01 39.40 -6.67
C LEU A 246 37.93 40.46 -6.07
N SER A 247 37.47 41.15 -5.02
CA SER A 247 38.16 42.31 -4.42
C SER A 247 38.80 42.02 -3.05
N TYR A 248 38.80 40.76 -2.61
CA TYR A 248 39.28 40.32 -1.30
C TYR A 248 39.94 38.93 -1.43
N GLY A 249 40.74 38.54 -0.44
CA GLY A 249 41.66 37.40 -0.61
C GLY A 249 42.51 37.11 0.62
N LEU A 250 43.78 37.52 0.59
CA LEU A 250 44.81 37.15 1.56
C LEU A 250 44.45 37.59 2.97
N ASN A 251 43.97 38.82 3.13
CA ASN A 251 43.53 39.37 4.42
C ASN A 251 42.34 38.60 5.01
N GLU A 252 41.53 37.94 4.18
CA GLU A 252 40.33 37.21 4.60
C GLU A 252 40.69 35.77 4.96
N ILE A 253 41.48 35.10 4.12
CA ILE A 253 42.00 33.75 4.40
C ILE A 253 42.83 33.72 5.70
N LEU A 254 43.63 34.77 5.98
CA LEU A 254 44.41 34.89 7.22
C LEU A 254 43.56 35.07 8.49
N LYS A 255 42.26 35.38 8.39
CA LYS A 255 41.33 35.46 9.54
C LYS A 255 40.66 34.12 9.86
N LEU A 256 40.78 33.10 8.99
CA LEU A 256 40.13 31.81 9.15
C LEU A 256 40.92 30.88 10.09
N GLN A 257 40.20 30.10 10.90
CA GLN A 257 40.79 29.06 11.73
C GLN A 257 40.40 27.68 11.17
N THR A 258 41.41 26.91 10.76
CA THR A 258 41.24 25.49 10.45
C THR A 258 41.00 24.71 11.74
N ILE A 259 40.04 23.79 11.71
CA ILE A 259 39.65 22.97 12.87
C ILE A 259 39.66 21.49 12.52
N THR A 260 39.91 20.62 13.52
CA THR A 260 39.67 19.18 13.42
C THR A 260 38.54 18.78 14.35
N TYR A 261 37.62 17.94 13.90
CA TYR A 261 36.39 17.61 14.64
C TYR A 261 35.91 16.19 14.38
N ASN A 262 35.13 15.67 15.32
CA ASN A 262 34.34 14.43 15.19
C ASN A 262 32.85 14.82 15.26
N TRP A 263 31.96 14.03 14.68
CA TRP A 263 30.54 14.38 14.62
C TRP A 263 29.82 14.04 15.94
N LYS A 264 29.10 15.04 16.48
CA LYS A 264 28.09 14.81 17.51
C LYS A 264 26.97 13.94 16.93
N ASP A 265 26.48 12.98 17.70
CA ASP A 265 25.39 12.08 17.32
C ASP A 265 25.61 11.29 16.00
N ASN A 266 26.86 10.95 15.67
CA ASN A 266 27.17 10.13 14.50
C ASN A 266 26.56 8.72 14.61
N LYS A 267 25.68 8.36 13.67
CA LYS A 267 24.85 7.15 13.71
C LYS A 267 24.70 6.55 12.30
N ILE A 268 24.77 5.22 12.20
CA ILE A 268 24.41 4.44 11.01
C ILE A 268 23.19 3.59 11.36
N GLY A 269 22.04 3.91 10.77
CA GLY A 269 20.76 3.33 11.16
C GLY A 269 20.47 3.55 12.65
N LYS A 270 20.43 2.46 13.42
CA LYS A 270 20.24 2.47 14.89
C LYS A 270 21.54 2.46 15.69
N THR A 271 22.70 2.25 15.04
CA THR A 271 24.00 2.12 15.70
C THR A 271 24.64 3.49 15.91
N ILE A 272 24.96 3.83 17.16
CA ILE A 272 25.77 5.02 17.51
C ILE A 272 27.25 4.68 17.36
N ILE A 273 28.04 5.55 16.73
CA ILE A 273 29.48 5.37 16.55
C ILE A 273 30.23 6.07 17.71
N PRO A 274 30.92 5.34 18.60
CA PRO A 274 31.76 5.90 19.66
C PRO A 274 32.79 6.89 19.12
N SER A 275 33.05 7.99 19.84
CA SER A 275 33.88 9.10 19.35
C SER A 275 35.33 8.71 19.01
N ASP A 276 35.84 7.68 19.67
CA ASP A 276 37.14 7.02 19.47
C ASP A 276 37.20 6.14 18.21
N LEU A 277 36.06 5.62 17.76
CA LEU A 277 35.90 4.87 16.50
C LEU A 277 35.49 5.77 15.32
N GLN A 278 35.31 7.07 15.53
CA GLN A 278 35.03 8.02 14.46
C GLN A 278 36.31 8.54 13.79
N GLU A 279 36.34 8.52 12.46
CA GLU A 279 37.32 9.27 11.69
C GLU A 279 37.26 10.76 12.02
N ARG A 280 38.37 11.31 12.52
CA ARG A 280 38.51 12.75 12.77
C ARG A 280 38.61 13.51 11.45
N LYS A 281 37.66 14.41 11.21
CA LYS A 281 37.58 15.24 10.00
C LYS A 281 38.28 16.57 10.21
N ILE A 282 38.58 17.27 9.11
CA ILE A 282 39.14 18.62 9.08
C ILE A 282 38.18 19.58 8.38
N GLY A 283 38.25 20.88 8.66
CA GLY A 283 37.43 21.89 7.99
C GLY A 283 37.44 23.24 8.68
N PHE A 284 36.34 23.97 8.56
CA PHE A 284 36.14 25.33 9.11
C PHE A 284 34.85 25.43 9.92
N SER A 285 34.77 26.43 10.80
CA SER A 285 33.51 26.82 11.44
C SER A 285 32.62 27.60 10.47
N ALA A 286 31.41 27.11 10.21
CA ALA A 286 30.43 27.79 9.35
C ALA A 286 30.03 29.18 9.88
N GLN A 287 30.05 29.36 11.21
CA GLN A 287 29.78 30.66 11.85
C GLN A 287 30.94 31.65 11.65
N GLN A 288 32.20 31.18 11.69
CA GLN A 288 33.36 32.01 11.37
C GLN A 288 33.38 32.39 9.89
N LEU A 289 33.12 31.42 8.99
CA LEU A 289 32.96 31.69 7.57
C LEU A 289 31.86 32.73 7.31
N LYS A 290 30.69 32.64 7.98
CA LYS A 290 29.60 33.63 7.86
C LYS A 290 30.05 35.07 8.19
N SER A 291 31.11 35.24 9.00
CA SER A 291 31.67 36.57 9.35
C SER A 291 32.86 37.04 8.49
N VAL A 292 33.42 36.18 7.63
CA VAL A 292 34.63 36.48 6.82
C VAL A 292 34.39 36.29 5.32
N LEU A 293 33.74 35.18 4.95
CA LEU A 293 33.36 34.78 3.59
C LEU A 293 31.85 34.44 3.58
N PRO A 294 30.95 35.43 3.74
CA PRO A 294 29.51 35.17 3.92
C PRO A 294 28.86 34.42 2.75
N GLU A 295 29.38 34.59 1.54
CA GLU A 295 28.91 33.94 0.31
C GLU A 295 29.08 32.42 0.29
N VAL A 296 30.11 31.87 0.94
CA VAL A 296 30.34 30.41 0.95
C VAL A 296 29.43 29.67 1.94
N VAL A 297 28.57 30.38 2.68
CA VAL A 297 27.76 29.81 3.77
C VAL A 297 26.26 29.85 3.45
N GLN A 298 25.67 28.66 3.30
CA GLN A 298 24.24 28.51 3.01
C GLN A 298 23.40 28.76 4.27
N THR A 299 23.10 30.03 4.51
CA THR A 299 22.28 30.48 5.67
C THR A 299 20.79 30.23 5.51
N HIS A 300 20.27 30.10 4.29
CA HIS A 300 18.85 29.94 4.01
C HIS A 300 18.63 28.88 2.91
N SER A 301 17.45 28.27 2.92
CA SER A 301 16.95 27.41 1.84
C SER A 301 15.64 27.95 1.29
N TRP A 302 15.36 27.64 0.02
CA TRP A 302 14.03 27.75 -0.55
C TRP A 302 13.31 26.41 -0.35
N VAL A 303 12.14 26.45 0.28
CA VAL A 303 11.25 25.28 0.47
C VAL A 303 9.89 25.60 -0.15
N ALA A 304 9.10 24.58 -0.49
CA ALA A 304 7.75 24.77 -0.99
C ALA A 304 6.92 25.58 0.02
N ALA A 305 6.15 26.54 -0.48
CA ALA A 305 5.17 27.28 0.29
C ALA A 305 3.82 26.54 0.30
N ASP A 306 3.46 25.98 -0.86
CA ASP A 306 2.16 25.41 -1.23
C ASP A 306 2.32 24.37 -2.37
N GLU A 307 1.21 23.82 -2.87
CA GLU A 307 1.20 22.79 -3.92
C GLU A 307 1.16 23.38 -5.35
N GLU A 308 0.77 24.65 -5.48
CA GLU A 308 0.83 25.46 -6.70
C GLU A 308 2.27 25.72 -7.16
N GLY A 309 3.26 25.44 -6.32
CA GLY A 309 4.68 25.49 -6.64
C GLY A 309 5.36 26.81 -6.28
N ASN A 310 4.77 27.61 -5.39
CA ASN A 310 5.46 28.78 -4.84
C ASN A 310 6.52 28.34 -3.82
N TYR A 311 7.55 29.16 -3.63
CA TYR A 311 8.65 28.88 -2.70
C TYR A 311 8.83 29.99 -1.68
N LYS A 312 8.99 29.60 -0.41
CA LYS A 312 9.32 30.49 0.71
C LYS A 312 10.80 30.30 1.11
N ARG A 313 11.47 31.41 1.39
CA ARG A 313 12.86 31.41 1.88
C ARG A 313 12.87 31.30 3.40
N VAL A 314 13.51 30.25 3.93
CA VAL A 314 13.55 29.92 5.37
C VAL A 314 15.00 29.88 5.85
N GLU A 315 15.29 30.34 7.07
CA GLU A 315 16.63 30.26 7.66
C GLU A 315 16.99 28.81 8.04
N ASN A 316 18.20 28.38 7.71
CA ASN A 316 18.68 27.02 7.97
C ASN A 316 19.08 26.86 9.45
N LYS A 317 18.38 25.98 10.18
CA LYS A 317 18.74 25.54 11.54
C LYS A 317 20.21 25.08 11.67
N ASN A 318 20.76 24.50 10.60
CA ASN A 318 22.15 24.07 10.49
C ASN A 318 22.75 24.67 9.21
N LEU A 319 23.80 25.49 9.36
CA LEU A 319 24.46 26.16 8.23
C LEU A 319 25.21 25.17 7.35
N GLY A 320 24.98 25.23 6.03
CA GLY A 320 25.81 24.55 5.02
C GLY A 320 27.01 25.40 4.60
N VAL A 321 28.03 24.77 4.01
CA VAL A 321 29.23 25.46 3.48
C VAL A 321 29.59 24.91 2.10
N TYR A 322 29.70 25.78 1.11
CA TYR A 322 30.22 25.49 -0.22
C TYR A 322 31.75 25.53 -0.19
N TYR A 323 32.39 24.43 0.24
CA TYR A 323 33.85 24.35 0.38
C TYR A 323 34.62 24.60 -0.94
N SER A 324 33.99 24.33 -2.09
CA SER A 324 34.49 24.69 -3.44
C SER A 324 34.67 26.19 -3.63
N ASP A 325 33.81 27.00 -3.03
CA ASP A 325 33.67 28.43 -3.33
C ASP A 325 34.68 29.28 -2.54
N ILE A 326 35.39 28.63 -1.60
CA ILE A 326 36.59 29.14 -0.96
C ILE A 326 37.79 29.13 -1.93
N ILE A 327 37.79 28.27 -2.96
CA ILE A 327 38.94 28.11 -3.87
C ILE A 327 39.23 29.39 -4.69
N PRO A 328 38.25 30.10 -5.29
CA PRO A 328 38.51 31.41 -5.91
C PRO A 328 39.15 32.42 -4.95
N VAL A 329 38.77 32.40 -3.67
CA VAL A 329 39.34 33.30 -2.64
C VAL A 329 40.79 32.93 -2.32
N THR A 330 41.13 31.64 -2.21
CA THR A 330 42.51 31.20 -2.00
C THR A 330 43.39 31.46 -3.23
N VAL A 331 42.86 31.32 -4.45
CA VAL A 331 43.56 31.72 -5.68
C VAL A 331 43.85 33.23 -5.67
N LYS A 332 42.89 34.07 -5.27
CA LYS A 332 43.11 35.52 -5.15
C LYS A 332 44.12 35.87 -4.05
N ALA A 333 44.09 35.17 -2.92
CA ALA A 333 45.07 35.30 -1.85
C ALA A 333 46.50 34.95 -2.31
N ILE A 334 46.66 33.88 -3.10
CA ILE A 334 47.96 33.48 -3.68
C ILE A 334 48.45 34.53 -4.70
N GLN A 335 47.56 35.10 -5.51
CA GLN A 335 47.91 36.20 -6.43
C GLN A 335 48.39 37.44 -5.67
N GLU A 336 47.71 37.83 -4.58
CA GLU A 336 48.12 38.96 -3.74
C GLU A 336 49.45 38.71 -3.02
N GLN A 337 49.64 37.51 -2.48
CA GLN A 337 50.90 37.10 -1.86
C GLN A 337 52.06 37.08 -2.88
N GLN A 338 51.80 36.67 -4.12
CA GLN A 338 52.79 36.69 -5.19
C GLN A 338 53.19 38.11 -5.59
N THR A 339 52.28 39.09 -5.58
CA THR A 339 52.65 40.51 -5.74
C THR A 339 53.58 40.98 -4.63
N GLN A 340 53.23 40.73 -3.36
CA GLN A 340 54.05 41.10 -2.20
C GLN A 340 55.44 40.46 -2.24
N ILE A 341 55.56 39.23 -2.75
CA ILE A 341 56.85 38.55 -2.92
C ILE A 341 57.75 39.25 -3.95
N GLU A 342 57.21 39.73 -5.07
CA GLU A 342 58.01 40.47 -6.06
C GLU A 342 58.38 41.88 -5.59
N GLU A 343 57.49 42.56 -4.85
CA GLU A 343 57.78 43.83 -4.18
C GLU A 343 58.95 43.69 -3.19
N LEU A 344 58.88 42.71 -2.28
CA LEU A 344 59.95 42.42 -1.32
C LEU A 344 61.26 42.00 -2.00
N LYS A 345 61.21 41.25 -3.11
CA LYS A 345 62.42 40.93 -3.91
C LYS A 345 63.05 42.18 -4.51
N ALA A 346 62.25 43.13 -5.00
CA ALA A 346 62.75 44.39 -5.55
C ALA A 346 63.42 45.25 -4.47
N GLU A 347 62.82 45.38 -3.29
CA GLU A 347 63.43 46.08 -2.15
C GLU A 347 64.74 45.41 -1.71
N ILE A 348 64.75 44.09 -1.56
CA ILE A 348 65.95 43.33 -1.19
C ILE A 348 67.08 43.49 -2.24
N LYS A 349 66.75 43.64 -3.52
CA LYS A 349 67.73 43.96 -4.57
C LYS A 349 68.33 45.34 -4.36
N VAL A 350 67.51 46.38 -4.21
CA VAL A 350 67.96 47.77 -4.00
C VAL A 350 68.81 47.90 -2.74
N LEU A 351 68.41 47.23 -1.64
CA LEU A 351 69.17 47.21 -0.39
C LEU A 351 70.55 46.54 -0.56
N LYS A 352 70.65 45.44 -1.31
CA LYS A 352 71.93 44.78 -1.62
C LYS A 352 72.85 45.68 -2.46
N GLU A 353 72.30 46.35 -3.47
CA GLU A 353 73.05 47.28 -4.32
C GLU A 353 73.57 48.49 -3.52
N ALA A 354 72.77 49.02 -2.58
CA ALA A 354 73.18 50.07 -1.66
C ALA A 354 74.28 49.63 -0.68
N ILE A 355 74.20 48.40 -0.14
CA ILE A 355 75.23 47.84 0.76
C ILE A 355 76.55 47.66 0.03
N GLU A 356 76.56 47.14 -1.20
CA GLU A 356 77.79 47.01 -1.99
C GLU A 356 78.38 48.38 -2.39
N LEU A 357 77.55 49.41 -2.58
CA LEU A 357 78.04 50.77 -2.78
C LEU A 357 78.66 51.38 -1.51
N MET A 358 78.18 51.03 -0.32
CA MET A 358 78.77 51.46 0.95
C MET A 358 80.09 50.75 1.26
N LYS A 359 80.18 49.42 1.03
CA LYS A 359 81.43 48.66 1.19
C LYS A 359 82.56 49.19 0.31
N LYS A 360 82.25 49.70 -0.88
CA LYS A 360 83.23 50.31 -1.82
C LYS A 360 83.65 51.75 -1.44
N LYS A 361 83.17 52.27 -0.30
CA LYS A 361 83.53 53.58 0.27
C LYS A 361 84.23 53.46 1.64
N GLN A 362 84.60 52.24 2.02
CA GLN A 362 85.43 51.90 3.18
C GLN A 362 86.75 51.30 2.68
#